data_AF-A0A9D9GFU5-F1
#
_entry.id   AF-A0A9D9GFU5-F1
#
_cell.length_a   1.000
_cell.length_b   1.000
_cell.length_c   1.000
_cell.angle_alpha   90.00
_cell.angle_beta   90.00
_cell.angle_gamma   90.00
#
_symmetry.space_group_name_H-M   'P 1'
#
loop_
_entity.id
_entity.type
_entity.pdbx_description
1 polymer ?
#
loop_
_entity_poly.entity_id
_entity_poly.type
_entity_poly.pdbx_seq_one_letter_code
_entity_poly.pdbx_strand_id
1 'polypeptide(L)'
;MEANKQVKEGSGYIFAYYFDEEFIEKDCFLSTEQKKNFKGGFGAVIFANYTNSSAGPYQELLFIPGKFAIDGDESYMVSKAYCSSALAMEQQVFGKKELADFKIEKVDDKTETIVVTRDGKPIFRIEIQSWGFNIPMTSDMVKFPLVSVEDGKVVKWDYNGSGTASFAKIEAIGVRPAKFPDVALFSPLVGIHFEKFNIDYSKK
;
A
#
# COMPACT_ATOMS: atom_id res chain seq x y z
N MET A 1 9.38 25.72 -9.06
CA MET A 1 9.31 24.85 -7.86
C MET A 1 9.66 23.47 -8.35
N GLU A 2 10.80 22.92 -7.94
CA GLU A 2 11.10 21.52 -8.24
C GLU A 2 10.03 20.66 -7.57
N ALA A 3 9.33 19.85 -8.35
CA ALA A 3 8.55 18.78 -7.76
C ALA A 3 9.52 17.95 -6.91
N ASN A 4 9.28 17.84 -5.61
CA ASN A 4 10.08 17.03 -4.70
C ASN A 4 10.00 15.56 -5.14
N LYS A 5 10.83 15.20 -6.12
CA LYS A 5 10.89 13.89 -6.72
C LYS A 5 11.54 12.95 -5.73
N GLN A 6 10.83 11.90 -5.34
CA GLN A 6 11.34 10.89 -4.42
C GLN A 6 11.55 9.59 -5.18
N VAL A 7 12.81 9.21 -5.36
CA VAL A 7 13.18 7.93 -5.97
C VAL A 7 13.31 6.88 -4.86
N LYS A 8 12.69 5.72 -5.08
CA LYS A 8 12.75 4.58 -4.19
C LYS A 8 13.06 3.30 -4.97
N GLU A 9 13.85 2.42 -4.37
CA GLU A 9 14.12 1.09 -4.90
C GLU A 9 13.79 0.05 -3.85
N GLY A 10 13.27 -1.09 -4.26
CA GLY A 10 12.89 -2.13 -3.33
C GLY A 10 12.24 -3.33 -3.96
N SER A 11 11.57 -4.09 -3.11
CA SER A 11 10.72 -5.25 -3.44
C SER A 11 9.38 -5.07 -2.73
N GLY A 12 8.35 -5.82 -3.11
CA GLY A 12 7.08 -5.69 -2.44
C GLY A 12 5.94 -6.47 -3.08
N TYR A 13 4.78 -6.36 -2.48
CA TYR A 13 3.56 -7.03 -2.94
C TYR A 13 2.44 -6.02 -3.15
N ILE A 14 1.62 -6.28 -4.16
CA ILE A 14 0.34 -5.61 -4.37
C ILE A 14 -0.73 -6.69 -4.44
N PHE A 15 -1.71 -6.62 -3.56
CA PHE A 15 -2.91 -7.43 -3.62
C PHE A 15 -4.11 -6.55 -3.93
N ALA A 16 -4.74 -6.76 -5.08
CA ALA A 16 -5.95 -6.05 -5.46
C ALA A 16 -7.19 -6.79 -4.92
N TYR A 17 -8.16 -6.05 -4.44
CA TYR A 17 -9.38 -6.57 -3.83
C TYR A 17 -10.62 -5.91 -4.43
N TYR A 18 -11.77 -6.57 -4.26
CA TYR A 18 -13.06 -5.91 -4.34
C TYR A 18 -13.67 -5.90 -2.94
N PHE A 19 -13.87 -4.70 -2.38
CA PHE A 19 -14.45 -4.51 -1.06
C PHE A 19 -15.90 -4.04 -1.20
N ASP A 20 -16.80 -4.61 -0.40
CA ASP A 20 -18.20 -4.15 -0.35
C ASP A 20 -18.35 -2.83 0.43
N GLU A 21 -19.44 -2.11 0.16
CA GLU A 21 -19.72 -0.83 0.81
C GLU A 21 -19.85 -0.96 2.32
N GLU A 22 -20.40 -2.07 2.83
CA GLU A 22 -20.60 -2.31 4.25
C GLU A 22 -19.25 -2.32 5.01
N PHE A 23 -18.23 -2.96 4.44
CA PHE A 23 -16.87 -2.98 4.99
C PHE A 23 -16.22 -1.59 5.00
N ILE A 24 -16.45 -0.82 3.94
CA ILE A 24 -15.91 0.54 3.78
C ILE A 24 -16.56 1.49 4.79
N GLU A 25 -17.87 1.38 4.97
CA GLU A 25 -18.65 2.18 5.90
C GLU A 25 -18.35 1.85 7.36
N LYS A 26 -18.10 0.58 7.69
CA LYS A 26 -17.89 0.16 9.08
C LYS A 26 -16.62 0.75 9.68
N ASP A 27 -15.43 0.49 9.13
CA ASP A 27 -14.22 1.04 9.74
C ASP A 27 -12.94 0.91 8.88
N CYS A 28 -12.93 1.53 7.68
CA CYS A 28 -11.72 1.63 6.85
C CYS A 28 -10.79 2.81 7.21
N PHE A 29 -10.86 3.31 8.46
CA PHE A 29 -10.14 4.50 8.94
C PHE A 29 -10.43 5.76 8.12
N LEU A 30 -11.68 5.89 7.67
CA LEU A 30 -12.17 7.01 6.87
C LEU A 30 -13.00 7.97 7.74
N SER A 31 -12.88 9.27 7.48
CA SER A 31 -13.79 10.28 8.03
C SER A 31 -15.20 10.13 7.45
N THR A 32 -16.21 10.69 8.13
CA THR A 32 -17.60 10.70 7.64
C THR A 32 -17.73 11.31 6.24
N GLU A 33 -16.95 12.35 5.95
CA GLU A 33 -16.93 12.98 4.64
C GLU A 33 -16.32 12.06 3.57
N GLN A 34 -15.21 11.40 3.88
CA GLN A 34 -14.58 10.45 2.97
C GLN A 34 -15.50 9.28 2.65
N LYS A 35 -16.22 8.74 3.64
CA LYS A 35 -17.22 7.67 3.43
C LYS A 35 -18.31 8.09 2.45
N LYS A 36 -18.87 9.30 2.59
CA LYS A 36 -19.89 9.84 1.66
C LYS A 36 -19.40 9.99 0.23
N ASN A 37 -18.10 10.20 0.06
CA ASN A 37 -17.48 10.40 -1.24
C ASN A 37 -16.98 9.10 -1.86
N PHE A 38 -17.13 7.94 -1.22
CA PHE A 38 -16.75 6.65 -1.79
C PHE A 38 -17.51 6.34 -3.08
N LYS A 39 -16.83 5.75 -4.06
CA LYS A 39 -17.35 5.43 -5.41
C LYS A 39 -17.13 3.97 -5.81
N GLY A 40 -16.71 3.11 -4.88
CA GLY A 40 -16.41 1.71 -5.19
C GLY A 40 -15.10 1.54 -5.95
N GLY A 41 -15.07 0.57 -6.86
CA GLY A 41 -13.87 0.15 -7.57
C GLY A 41 -13.00 -0.82 -6.75
N PHE A 42 -11.87 -1.21 -7.32
CA PHE A 42 -10.96 -2.14 -6.66
C PHE A 42 -10.18 -1.46 -5.53
N GLY A 43 -9.97 -2.13 -4.41
CA GLY A 43 -9.03 -1.70 -3.38
C GLY A 43 -7.67 -2.38 -3.54
N ALA A 44 -6.70 -2.00 -2.72
CA ALA A 44 -5.40 -2.64 -2.67
C ALA A 44 -4.80 -2.68 -1.27
N VAL A 45 -4.07 -3.75 -0.98
CA VAL A 45 -3.08 -3.82 0.10
C VAL A 45 -1.71 -3.85 -0.55
N ILE A 46 -0.85 -2.91 -0.16
CA ILE A 46 0.51 -2.79 -0.70
C ILE A 46 1.49 -2.98 0.44
N PHE A 47 2.43 -3.89 0.27
CA PHE A 47 3.63 -3.98 1.09
C PHE A 47 4.84 -3.57 0.25
N ALA A 48 5.68 -2.69 0.78
CA ALA A 48 6.93 -2.32 0.14
C ALA A 48 8.09 -2.46 1.12
N ASN A 49 9.17 -3.09 0.69
CA ASN A 49 10.45 -3.15 1.37
C ASN A 49 11.46 -2.33 0.56
N TYR A 50 11.61 -1.06 0.92
CA TYR A 50 12.53 -0.14 0.26
C TYR A 50 13.95 -0.37 0.78
N THR A 51 14.85 -0.71 -0.13
CA THR A 51 16.29 -0.86 0.15
C THR A 51 17.06 0.43 -0.09
N ASN A 52 16.49 1.36 -0.86
CA ASN A 52 17.11 2.66 -1.17
C ASN A 52 16.03 3.74 -1.24
N SER A 53 16.21 4.82 -0.47
CA SER A 53 15.35 6.01 -0.49
C SER A 53 16.04 7.18 0.23
N SER A 54 15.49 8.39 0.10
CA SER A 54 15.94 9.55 0.90
C SER A 54 15.72 9.39 2.41
N ALA A 55 14.84 8.48 2.83
CA ALA A 55 14.59 8.14 4.23
C ALA A 55 15.45 6.97 4.76
N GLY A 56 16.41 6.49 3.97
CA GLY A 56 17.12 5.23 4.21
C GLY A 56 16.30 3.99 3.82
N PRO A 57 16.76 2.78 4.15
CA PRO A 57 15.96 1.56 3.99
C PRO A 57 14.83 1.49 5.01
N TYR A 58 13.63 1.08 4.57
CA TYR A 58 12.46 0.93 5.43
C TYR A 58 11.35 0.13 4.74
N GLN A 59 10.32 -0.22 5.50
CA GLN A 59 9.15 -0.96 5.04
C GLN A 59 7.91 -0.09 5.14
N GLU A 60 6.94 -0.34 4.26
CA GLU A 60 5.61 0.25 4.29
C GLU A 60 4.53 -0.82 4.14
N LEU A 61 3.41 -0.63 4.83
CA LEU A 61 2.15 -1.33 4.59
C LEU A 61 1.07 -0.27 4.35
N LEU A 62 0.42 -0.32 3.18
CA LEU A 62 -0.61 0.63 2.78
C LEU A 62 -1.92 -0.11 2.51
N PHE A 63 -3.02 0.57 2.81
CA PHE A 63 -4.37 0.15 2.43
C PHE A 63 -5.06 1.26 1.63
N ILE A 64 -5.56 0.86 0.46
CA ILE A 64 -6.35 1.67 -0.45
C ILE A 64 -7.74 1.02 -0.52
N PRO A 65 -8.80 1.66 -0.01
CA PRO A 65 -10.14 1.07 0.03
C PRO A 65 -10.83 1.05 -1.34
N GLY A 66 -10.45 1.94 -2.25
CA GLY A 66 -11.07 2.10 -3.56
C GLY A 66 -11.03 3.56 -4.00
N LYS A 67 -12.00 3.93 -4.84
CA LYS A 67 -12.12 5.28 -5.40
C LYS A 67 -13.01 6.17 -4.56
N PHE A 68 -12.70 7.46 -4.61
CA PHE A 68 -13.47 8.54 -4.00
C PHE A 68 -13.67 9.67 -5.00
N ALA A 69 -14.80 10.36 -4.90
CA ALA A 69 -15.00 11.66 -5.54
C ALA A 69 -14.26 12.74 -4.75
N ILE A 70 -13.21 13.31 -5.33
CA ILE A 70 -12.33 14.31 -4.72
C ILE A 70 -12.11 15.41 -5.75
N ASP A 71 -12.47 16.65 -5.42
CA ASP A 71 -12.39 17.82 -6.32
C ASP A 71 -13.05 17.60 -7.70
N GLY A 72 -14.13 16.80 -7.75
CA GLY A 72 -14.87 16.48 -8.97
C GLY A 72 -14.30 15.31 -9.78
N ASP A 73 -13.15 14.75 -9.41
CA ASP A 73 -12.52 13.60 -10.06
C ASP A 73 -12.70 12.31 -9.22
N GLU A 74 -12.69 11.15 -9.87
CA GLU A 74 -12.53 9.86 -9.19
C GLU A 74 -11.05 9.56 -8.95
N SER A 75 -10.64 9.51 -7.69
CA SER A 75 -9.26 9.22 -7.29
C SER A 75 -9.18 8.18 -6.18
N TYR A 76 -8.05 7.48 -6.14
CA TYR A 76 -7.68 6.58 -5.05
C TYR A 76 -6.97 7.35 -3.95
N MET A 77 -7.11 6.88 -2.72
CA MET A 77 -6.48 7.47 -1.55
C MET A 77 -6.07 6.36 -0.58
N VAL A 78 -4.91 6.49 0.03
CA VAL A 78 -4.50 5.62 1.14
C VAL A 78 -5.27 6.03 2.39
N SER A 79 -6.08 5.14 2.96
CA SER A 79 -6.79 5.44 4.22
C SER A 79 -6.08 4.93 5.47
N LYS A 80 -5.15 3.98 5.31
CA LYS A 80 -4.32 3.49 6.42
C LYS A 80 -2.93 3.15 5.94
N ALA A 81 -1.92 3.61 6.67
CA ALA A 81 -0.52 3.34 6.33
C ALA A 81 0.34 3.17 7.58
N TYR A 82 1.28 2.23 7.50
CA TYR A 82 2.34 2.03 8.47
C TYR A 82 3.71 2.06 7.81
N CYS A 83 4.73 2.55 8.52
CA CYS A 83 6.12 2.48 8.08
C CYS A 83 7.10 2.20 9.24
N SER A 84 8.29 1.68 8.91
CA SER A 84 9.36 1.41 9.90
C SER A 84 10.36 2.55 10.10
N SER A 85 10.18 3.69 9.43
CA SER A 85 11.11 4.84 9.50
C SER A 85 10.38 6.13 9.88
N ALA A 86 10.87 6.79 10.93
CA ALA A 86 10.36 8.09 11.37
C ALA A 86 10.53 9.16 10.29
N LEU A 87 11.65 9.13 9.57
CA LEU A 87 11.89 10.04 8.47
C LEU A 87 10.91 9.81 7.30
N ALA A 88 10.58 8.55 7.00
CA ALA A 88 9.55 8.24 5.99
C ALA A 88 8.13 8.65 6.44
N MET A 89 7.85 8.61 7.75
CA MET A 89 6.61 9.12 8.33
C MET A 89 6.49 10.64 8.17
N GLU A 90 7.58 11.38 8.39
CA GLU A 90 7.63 12.84 8.24
C GLU A 90 7.47 13.30 6.78
N GLN A 91 7.94 12.51 5.81
CA GLN A 91 7.81 12.84 4.38
C GLN A 91 6.37 12.80 3.86
N GLN A 92 5.45 12.11 4.54
CA GLN A 92 4.02 12.04 4.23
C GLN A 92 3.64 11.73 2.77
N VAL A 93 4.51 11.03 2.03
CA VAL A 93 4.16 10.50 0.69
C VAL A 93 2.96 9.58 0.83
N PHE A 94 1.89 9.86 0.07
CA PHE A 94 0.60 9.16 0.17
C PHE A 94 -0.14 9.36 1.49
N GLY A 95 0.09 10.49 2.15
CA GLY A 95 -0.64 10.89 3.35
C GLY A 95 0.01 10.44 4.64
N LYS A 96 -0.75 10.53 5.73
CA LYS A 96 -0.25 10.28 7.09
C LYS A 96 0.05 8.81 7.30
N LYS A 97 1.26 8.53 7.80
CA LYS A 97 1.72 7.20 8.19
C LYS A 97 1.84 7.12 9.71
N GLU A 98 1.80 5.90 10.22
CA GLU A 98 2.06 5.60 11.62
C GLU A 98 3.28 4.67 11.74
N LEU A 99 4.08 4.83 12.80
CA LEU A 99 5.21 3.94 13.02
C LEU A 99 4.76 2.54 13.43
N ALA A 100 5.42 1.53 12.87
CA ALA A 100 5.30 0.13 13.23
C ALA A 100 6.60 -0.62 12.97
N ASP A 101 6.79 -1.74 13.66
CA ASP A 101 7.90 -2.66 13.43
C ASP A 101 7.50 -3.70 12.39
N PHE A 102 8.45 -4.05 11.52
CA PHE A 102 8.23 -5.01 10.44
C PHE A 102 9.24 -6.15 10.56
N LYS A 103 8.75 -7.37 10.41
CA LYS A 103 9.56 -8.58 10.34
C LYS A 103 9.20 -9.33 9.07
N ILE A 104 10.21 -9.67 8.26
CA ILE A 104 10.07 -10.49 7.06
C ILE A 104 10.86 -11.76 7.31
N GLU A 105 10.20 -12.91 7.23
CA GLU A 105 10.80 -14.21 7.48
C GLU A 105 10.57 -15.12 6.28
N LYS A 106 11.65 -15.61 5.67
CA LYS A 106 11.54 -16.65 4.65
C LYS A 106 11.13 -17.96 5.32
N VAL A 107 10.05 -18.55 4.83
CA VAL A 107 9.62 -19.90 5.20
C VAL A 107 10.34 -20.91 4.29
N ASP A 108 10.41 -20.60 2.99
CA ASP A 108 11.17 -21.32 1.99
C ASP A 108 11.59 -20.35 0.85
N ASP A 109 12.04 -20.88 -0.30
CA ASP A 109 12.51 -20.07 -1.44
C ASP A 109 11.43 -19.22 -2.11
N LYS A 110 10.15 -19.60 -1.97
CA LYS A 110 9.00 -18.96 -2.60
C LYS A 110 7.99 -18.41 -1.60
N THR A 111 8.10 -18.80 -0.35
CA THR A 111 7.14 -18.46 0.71
C THR A 111 7.80 -17.60 1.77
N GLU A 112 7.16 -16.50 2.15
CA GLU A 112 7.59 -15.67 3.27
C GLU A 112 6.42 -15.20 4.13
N THR A 113 6.72 -14.95 5.39
CA THR A 113 5.81 -14.34 6.36
C THR A 113 6.24 -12.90 6.63
N ILE A 114 5.29 -11.98 6.51
CA ILE A 114 5.46 -10.59 6.92
C ILE A 114 4.61 -10.36 8.17
N VAL A 115 5.23 -9.85 9.23
CA VAL A 115 4.56 -9.47 10.48
C VAL A 115 4.77 -7.98 10.72
N VAL A 116 3.67 -7.25 10.88
CA VAL A 116 3.67 -5.85 11.30
C VAL A 116 3.19 -5.77 12.74
N THR A 117 3.99 -5.14 13.58
CA THR A 117 3.80 -5.04 15.01
C THR A 117 3.73 -3.57 15.44
N ARG A 118 2.84 -3.26 16.37
CA ARG A 118 2.79 -1.95 17.01
C ARG A 118 2.59 -2.12 18.50
N ASP A 119 3.34 -1.37 19.29
CA ASP A 119 3.36 -1.48 20.75
C ASP A 119 3.61 -2.93 21.22
N GLY A 120 4.53 -3.62 20.53
CA GLY A 120 4.88 -5.02 20.80
C GLY A 120 3.80 -6.05 20.44
N LYS A 121 2.71 -5.66 19.79
CA LYS A 121 1.62 -6.56 19.42
C LYS A 121 1.40 -6.65 17.90
N PRO A 122 1.22 -7.84 17.32
CA PRO A 122 0.90 -7.99 15.90
C PRO A 122 -0.41 -7.27 15.55
N ILE A 123 -0.37 -6.47 14.50
CA ILE A 123 -1.53 -5.78 13.91
C ILE A 123 -1.89 -6.34 12.53
N PHE A 124 -0.91 -6.93 11.85
CA PHE A 124 -1.06 -7.57 10.55
C PHE A 124 -0.03 -8.70 10.44
N ARG A 125 -0.46 -9.87 9.98
CA ARG A 125 0.41 -10.98 9.57
C ARG A 125 -0.10 -11.49 8.23
N ILE A 126 0.80 -11.68 7.29
CA ILE A 126 0.49 -12.31 6.01
C ILE A 126 1.58 -13.32 5.67
N GLU A 127 1.17 -14.47 5.17
CA GLU A 127 2.03 -15.50 4.60
C GLU A 127 1.73 -15.56 3.11
N ILE A 128 2.77 -15.39 2.30
CA ILE A 128 2.65 -15.17 0.86
C ILE A 128 3.54 -16.17 0.16
N GLN A 129 2.98 -16.85 -0.85
CA GLN A 129 3.73 -17.64 -1.79
C GLN A 129 3.82 -16.93 -3.15
N SER A 130 5.03 -16.76 -3.66
CA SER A 130 5.31 -16.20 -4.99
C SER A 130 5.50 -17.32 -6.02
N TRP A 131 4.96 -17.14 -7.23
CA TRP A 131 5.03 -18.14 -8.29
C TRP A 131 4.94 -17.50 -9.69
N GLY A 132 5.26 -18.30 -10.71
CA GLY A 132 5.24 -17.88 -12.11
C GLY A 132 6.59 -17.41 -12.62
N PHE A 133 6.58 -16.78 -13.80
CA PHE A 133 7.77 -16.25 -14.45
C PHE A 133 7.97 -14.77 -14.12
N ASN A 134 9.22 -14.33 -14.22
CA ASN A 134 9.61 -12.95 -14.01
C ASN A 134 9.30 -12.11 -15.24
N ILE A 135 8.27 -11.28 -15.13
CA ILE A 135 7.75 -10.42 -16.19
C ILE A 135 8.23 -8.99 -15.94
N PRO A 136 8.87 -8.32 -16.92
CA PRO A 136 9.17 -6.91 -16.80
C PRO A 136 7.86 -6.11 -16.73
N MET A 137 7.74 -5.25 -15.73
CA MET A 137 6.58 -4.38 -15.52
C MET A 137 7.00 -2.92 -15.44
N THR A 138 6.13 -2.04 -15.91
CA THR A 138 6.23 -0.59 -15.71
C THR A 138 5.01 -0.08 -14.97
N SER A 139 5.15 1.10 -14.35
CA SER A 139 4.05 1.77 -13.64
C SER A 139 2.83 1.98 -14.52
N ASP A 140 2.99 2.17 -15.83
CA ASP A 140 1.87 2.40 -16.77
C ASP A 140 0.88 1.22 -16.80
N MET A 141 1.34 0.01 -16.47
CA MET A 141 0.50 -1.19 -16.41
C MET A 141 -0.37 -1.25 -15.14
N VAL A 142 -0.05 -0.43 -14.13
CA VAL A 142 -0.70 -0.43 -12.82
C VAL A 142 -1.03 1.00 -12.33
N LYS A 143 -1.09 1.97 -13.26
CA LYS A 143 -1.26 3.38 -12.94
C LYS A 143 -2.73 3.70 -12.66
N PHE A 144 -2.97 4.33 -11.52
CA PHE A 144 -4.25 4.86 -11.08
C PHE A 144 -4.06 6.23 -10.42
N PRO A 145 -5.05 7.13 -10.53
CA PRO A 145 -4.97 8.48 -9.96
C PRO A 145 -4.93 8.37 -8.44
N LEU A 146 -3.79 8.69 -7.83
CA LEU A 146 -3.58 8.59 -6.39
C LEU A 146 -3.46 9.99 -5.79
N VAL A 147 -4.22 10.24 -4.73
CA VAL A 147 -4.23 11.52 -4.02
C VAL A 147 -3.99 11.35 -2.53
N SER A 148 -3.48 12.39 -1.89
CA SER A 148 -3.47 12.56 -0.44
C SER A 148 -4.18 13.87 -0.07
N VAL A 149 -4.57 13.99 1.20
CA VAL A 149 -5.03 15.25 1.78
C VAL A 149 -3.95 15.76 2.73
N GLU A 150 -3.38 16.93 2.43
CA GLU A 150 -2.34 17.59 3.21
C GLU A 150 -2.83 18.99 3.60
N ASP A 151 -2.92 19.30 4.90
CA ASP A 151 -3.43 20.57 5.42
C ASP A 151 -4.79 20.98 4.81
N GLY A 152 -5.67 20.01 4.58
CA GLY A 152 -6.99 20.22 3.99
C GLY A 152 -6.99 20.43 2.47
N LYS A 153 -5.83 20.30 1.81
CA LYS A 153 -5.70 20.41 0.36
C LYS A 153 -5.46 19.05 -0.27
N VAL A 154 -6.06 18.84 -1.43
CA VAL A 154 -5.84 17.64 -2.23
C VAL A 154 -4.50 17.78 -2.96
N VAL A 155 -3.65 16.77 -2.80
CA VAL A 155 -2.37 16.65 -3.49
C VAL A 155 -2.44 15.45 -4.41
N LYS A 156 -2.29 15.70 -5.71
CA LYS A 156 -2.25 14.65 -6.73
C LYS A 156 -0.82 14.11 -6.84
N TRP A 157 -0.68 12.79 -6.83
CA TRP A 157 0.61 12.13 -7.01
C TRP A 157 0.73 11.57 -8.41
N ASP A 158 1.92 11.77 -8.99
CA ASP A 158 2.39 10.97 -10.11
C ASP A 158 3.41 9.95 -9.64
N TYR A 159 3.50 8.87 -10.40
CA TYR A 159 4.55 7.90 -10.22
C TYR A 159 4.92 7.25 -11.54
N ASN A 160 6.23 7.06 -11.70
CA ASN A 160 6.81 6.36 -12.83
C ASN A 160 7.85 5.37 -12.32
N GLY A 161 7.77 4.14 -12.78
CA GLY A 161 8.66 3.09 -12.29
C GLY A 161 8.74 1.92 -13.23
N SER A 162 9.73 1.09 -12.98
CA SER A 162 9.95 -0.17 -13.67
C SER A 162 10.43 -1.22 -12.68
N GLY A 163 10.20 -2.48 -13.02
CA GLY A 163 10.59 -3.59 -12.18
C GLY A 163 10.38 -4.92 -12.84
N THR A 164 10.61 -5.96 -12.06
CA THR A 164 10.35 -7.34 -12.45
C THR A 164 9.38 -7.94 -11.45
N ALA A 165 8.33 -8.57 -11.96
CA ALA A 165 7.26 -9.08 -11.15
C ALA A 165 6.86 -10.51 -11.49
N SER A 166 6.30 -11.19 -10.50
CA SER A 166 5.69 -12.51 -10.57
C SER A 166 4.32 -12.48 -9.88
N PHE A 167 3.57 -13.58 -9.94
CA PHE A 167 2.30 -13.68 -9.23
C PHE A 167 2.54 -14.03 -7.76
N ALA A 168 1.64 -13.57 -6.91
CA ALA A 168 1.63 -13.86 -5.49
C ALA A 168 0.27 -14.40 -5.05
N LYS A 169 0.30 -15.34 -4.11
CA LYS A 169 -0.88 -15.92 -3.47
C LYS A 169 -0.76 -15.77 -1.96
N ILE A 170 -1.85 -15.43 -1.31
CA ILE A 170 -1.94 -15.38 0.15
C ILE A 170 -2.25 -16.80 0.64
N GLU A 171 -1.36 -17.35 1.47
CA GLU A 171 -1.57 -18.66 2.12
C GLU A 171 -2.26 -18.51 3.48
N ALA A 172 -1.92 -17.45 4.22
CA ALA A 172 -2.58 -17.11 5.47
C ALA A 172 -2.56 -15.61 5.69
N ILE A 173 -3.60 -15.06 6.30
CA ILE A 173 -3.67 -13.65 6.68
C ILE A 173 -4.40 -13.50 8.02
N GLY A 174 -3.87 -12.61 8.86
CA GLY A 174 -4.46 -12.25 10.13
C GLY A 174 -4.33 -10.75 10.36
N VAL A 175 -5.43 -10.12 10.71
CA VAL A 175 -5.49 -8.67 10.93
C VAL A 175 -6.08 -8.38 12.30
N ARG A 176 -5.63 -7.30 12.95
CA ARG A 176 -6.32 -6.72 14.10
C ARG A 176 -7.22 -5.59 13.61
N PRO A 177 -8.55 -5.76 13.55
CA PRO A 177 -9.46 -4.79 12.92
C PRO A 177 -9.37 -3.38 13.52
N ALA A 178 -9.13 -3.30 14.83
CA ALA A 178 -8.94 -2.02 15.53
C ALA A 178 -7.69 -1.23 15.13
N LYS A 179 -6.79 -1.81 14.31
CA LYS A 179 -5.51 -1.19 13.91
C LYS A 179 -5.28 -1.19 12.41
N PHE A 180 -5.93 -2.07 11.66
CA PHE A 180 -5.86 -2.12 10.20
C PHE A 180 -7.16 -2.74 9.65
N PRO A 181 -7.65 -2.33 8.47
CA PRO A 181 -8.89 -2.87 7.91
C PRO A 181 -8.81 -4.38 7.74
N ASP A 182 -9.86 -5.10 8.13
CA ASP A 182 -9.86 -6.56 8.20
C ASP A 182 -10.00 -7.21 6.81
N VAL A 183 -8.95 -7.04 6.00
CA VAL A 183 -8.86 -7.58 4.64
C VAL A 183 -8.83 -9.11 4.60
N ALA A 184 -8.66 -9.78 5.74
CA ALA A 184 -8.76 -11.24 5.85
C ALA A 184 -10.18 -11.76 5.57
N LEU A 185 -11.19 -10.89 5.63
CA LEU A 185 -12.57 -11.20 5.25
C LEU A 185 -12.76 -11.35 3.73
N PHE A 186 -11.76 -10.97 2.93
CA PHE A 186 -11.85 -10.92 1.47
C PHE A 186 -10.77 -11.79 0.82
N SER A 187 -11.07 -12.29 -0.38
CA SER A 187 -10.06 -12.91 -1.24
C SER A 187 -9.50 -11.87 -2.22
N PRO A 188 -8.17 -11.79 -2.41
CA PRO A 188 -7.61 -10.92 -3.43
C PRO A 188 -8.00 -11.41 -4.82
N LEU A 189 -8.27 -10.47 -5.73
CA LEU A 189 -8.52 -10.74 -7.14
C LEU A 189 -7.23 -11.15 -7.86
N VAL A 190 -6.13 -10.49 -7.50
CA VAL A 190 -4.78 -10.77 -7.99
C VAL A 190 -3.77 -10.36 -6.94
N GLY A 191 -2.70 -11.15 -6.80
CA GLY A 191 -1.50 -10.79 -6.08
C GLY A 191 -0.33 -10.68 -7.05
N ILE A 192 0.44 -9.61 -6.92
CA ILE A 192 1.66 -9.36 -7.69
C ILE A 192 2.81 -9.20 -6.69
N HIS A 193 3.91 -9.91 -6.94
CA HIS A 193 5.17 -9.75 -6.23
C HIS A 193 6.15 -9.01 -7.15
N PHE A 194 6.65 -7.86 -6.73
CA PHE A 194 7.77 -7.19 -7.38
C PHE A 194 9.07 -7.63 -6.70
N GLU A 195 9.87 -8.44 -7.38
CA GLU A 195 11.17 -8.89 -6.88
C GLU A 195 12.15 -7.74 -6.75
N LYS A 196 12.08 -6.81 -7.70
CA LYS A 196 12.83 -5.56 -7.71
C LYS A 196 12.06 -4.52 -8.49
N PHE A 197 12.00 -3.31 -7.96
CA PHE A 197 11.52 -2.13 -8.67
C PHE A 197 12.41 -0.92 -8.39
N ASN A 198 12.38 0.04 -9.31
CA ASN A 198 12.73 1.43 -9.09
C ASN A 198 11.50 2.27 -9.43
N ILE A 199 11.12 3.18 -8.54
CA ILE A 199 9.94 4.02 -8.72
C ILE A 199 10.26 5.43 -8.25
N ASP A 200 9.80 6.41 -8.99
CA ASP A 200 9.78 7.80 -8.59
C ASP A 200 8.37 8.29 -8.31
N TYR A 201 8.24 9.11 -7.28
CA TYR A 201 7.01 9.79 -6.89
C TYR A 201 7.20 11.28 -6.99
N SER A 202 6.20 11.99 -7.51
CA SER A 202 6.18 13.45 -7.55
C SER A 202 4.78 13.98 -7.29
N LYS A 203 4.69 15.18 -6.72
CA LYS A 203 3.43 15.92 -6.64
C LYS A 203 3.16 16.59 -7.99
N LYS A 204 1.90 16.56 -8.44
CA LYS A 204 1.43 17.32 -9.61
C LYS A 204 0.91 18.69 -9.20
#